data_AF-A0A699SDI3-F1
#
_entry.id   AF-A0A699SDI3-F1
#
_cell.length_a   1.000
_cell.length_b   1.000
_cell.length_c   1.000
_cell.angle_alpha   90.00
_cell.angle_beta   90.00
_cell.angle_gamma   90.00
#
_symmetry.space_group_name_H-M   'P 1'
#
loop_
_entity.id
_entity.type
_entity.pdbx_description
1 polymer ?
#
loop_
_entity_poly.entity_id
_entity_poly.type
_entity_poly.pdbx_seq_one_letter_code
_entity_poly.pdbx_strand_id
1 'polypeptide(L)'
;MQREKVISYASRQLKIHEKNYTIHDLELGAVVFAFKIWRHYLYRTKCTVFTDHKSLQHILDQKELNMRQRRWLELLSDYDCEIRYHLGKANVVADSFSRKEREPPLRVRAL
;
A
#
# COMPACT_ATOMS: atom_id res chain seq x y z
N MET A 1 -8.08 6.58 9.44
CA MET A 1 -8.73 7.81 9.94
C MET A 1 -9.49 7.46 11.19
N GLN A 2 -9.49 8.34 12.20
CA GLN A 2 -10.32 8.16 13.39
C GLN A 2 -11.19 9.40 13.51
N ARG A 3 -12.52 9.22 13.55
CA ARG A 3 -13.49 10.33 13.52
C ARG A 3 -13.24 11.27 12.34
N GLU A 4 -13.09 10.71 11.14
CA GLU A 4 -12.82 11.42 9.87
C GLU A 4 -11.52 12.23 9.81
N LYS A 5 -10.69 12.17 10.87
CA LYS A 5 -9.39 12.83 10.91
C LYS A 5 -8.27 11.87 10.56
N VAL A 6 -7.29 12.41 9.84
CA VAL A 6 -6.06 11.68 9.55
C VAL A 6 -5.22 11.60 10.81
N ILE A 7 -4.71 10.40 11.09
CA ILE A 7 -3.78 10.16 12.21
C ILE A 7 -2.35 10.41 11.73
N SER A 8 -2.01 9.87 10.56
CA SER A 8 -0.65 9.85 10.04
C SER A 8 -0.61 9.52 8.55
N TYR A 9 0.50 9.89 7.91
CA TYR A 9 0.84 9.51 6.54
C TYR A 9 2.16 8.73 6.53
N ALA A 10 2.28 7.79 5.60
CA ALA A 10 3.52 7.07 5.35
C ALA A 10 3.70 6.85 3.85
N SER A 11 4.94 6.94 3.38
CA SER A 11 5.33 6.58 2.02
C SER A 11 6.71 5.92 2.05
N ARG A 12 7.01 5.11 1.03
CA ARG A 12 8.36 4.58 0.81
C ARG A 12 8.67 4.50 -0.66
N GLN A 13 9.95 4.58 -0.99
CA GLN A 13 10.40 4.26 -2.34
C GLN A 13 10.41 2.74 -2.56
N LEU A 14 10.15 2.34 -3.81
CA LEU A 14 10.29 0.96 -4.25
C LEU A 14 11.77 0.56 -4.26
N LYS A 15 12.04 -0.64 -3.74
CA LYS A 15 13.36 -1.28 -3.85
C LYS A 15 13.62 -1.69 -5.30
N ILE A 16 14.90 -1.86 -5.65
CA ILE A 16 15.32 -2.19 -7.02
C ILE A 16 14.59 -3.43 -7.57
N HIS A 17 14.44 -4.48 -6.76
CA HIS A 17 13.75 -5.70 -7.17
C HIS A 17 12.22 -5.56 -7.22
N GLU A 18 11.64 -4.64 -6.45
CA GLU A 18 10.18 -4.37 -6.47
C GLU A 18 9.78 -3.64 -7.75
N LYS A 19 10.69 -2.89 -8.38
CA LYS A 19 10.43 -2.22 -9.66
C LYS A 19 10.02 -3.17 -10.79
N ASN A 20 10.39 -4.45 -10.67
CA ASN A 20 10.06 -5.48 -11.66
C ASN A 20 8.72 -6.16 -11.36
N TYR A 21 8.01 -5.75 -10.30
CA TYR A 21 6.72 -6.34 -9.96
C TYR A 21 5.62 -5.80 -10.87
N THR A 22 4.56 -6.59 -11.02
CA THR A 22 3.35 -6.11 -11.69
C THR A 22 2.73 -5.00 -10.86
N ILE A 23 1.96 -4.11 -11.50
CA ILE A 23 1.24 -3.03 -10.80
C ILE A 23 0.37 -3.62 -9.69
N HIS A 24 -0.29 -4.75 -9.95
CA HIS A 24 -1.07 -5.48 -8.94
C HIS A 24 -0.28 -5.80 -7.66
N ASP A 25 0.93 -6.34 -7.82
CA ASP A 25 1.80 -6.69 -6.71
C ASP A 25 2.40 -5.44 -6.04
N LEU A 26 2.60 -4.34 -6.77
CA LEU A 26 3.04 -3.08 -6.19
C LEU A 26 1.96 -2.48 -5.27
N GLU A 27 0.71 -2.44 -5.74
CA GLU A 27 -0.42 -1.95 -4.96
C GLU A 27 -0.66 -2.82 -3.71
N LEU A 28 -0.65 -4.15 -3.85
CA LEU A 28 -0.74 -5.05 -2.70
C LEU A 28 0.44 -4.85 -1.74
N GLY A 29 1.64 -4.66 -2.28
CA GLY A 29 2.84 -4.38 -1.50
C GLY A 29 2.77 -3.08 -0.70
N ALA A 30 2.06 -2.06 -1.21
CA ALA A 30 1.78 -0.82 -0.50
C ALA A 30 0.85 -1.05 0.70
N VAL A 31 -0.20 -1.85 0.52
CA VAL A 31 -1.11 -2.26 1.62
C VAL A 31 -0.32 -3.01 2.69
N VAL A 32 0.43 -4.05 2.32
CA VAL A 32 1.25 -4.84 3.26
C VAL A 32 2.25 -3.98 4.02
N PHE A 33 2.86 -3.00 3.35
CA PHE A 33 3.76 -2.04 3.98
C PHE A 33 3.04 -1.19 5.04
N ALA A 34 1.84 -0.69 4.74
CA ALA A 34 1.04 0.06 5.70
C ALA A 34 0.70 -0.79 6.94
N PHE A 35 0.27 -2.04 6.77
CA PHE A 35 -0.02 -2.93 7.91
C PHE A 35 1.20 -3.21 8.78
N LYS A 36 2.39 -3.33 8.18
CA LYS A 36 3.64 -3.51 8.95
C LYS A 36 3.99 -2.30 9.80
N ILE A 37 3.85 -1.08 9.28
CA ILE A 37 4.13 0.14 10.04
C ILE A 37 3.08 0.36 11.13
N TRP A 38 1.80 0.26 10.75
CA TRP A 38 0.68 0.63 11.60
C TRP A 38 0.15 -0.55 12.43
N ARG A 39 0.90 -1.65 12.56
CA ARG A 39 0.51 -2.85 13.32
C ARG A 39 -0.04 -2.51 14.70
N HIS A 40 0.63 -1.60 15.42
CA HIS A 40 0.24 -1.19 16.76
C HIS A 40 -1.11 -0.43 16.83
N TYR A 41 -1.55 0.18 15.74
CA TYR A 41 -2.88 0.81 15.63
C TYR A 41 -3.96 -0.13 15.08
N LEU A 42 -3.58 -1.03 14.17
CA LEU A 42 -4.52 -1.87 13.42
C LEU A 42 -4.81 -3.21 14.10
N TYR A 43 -3.96 -3.64 15.03
CA TYR A 43 -4.14 -4.94 15.68
C TYR A 43 -5.47 -4.99 16.46
N ARG A 44 -6.22 -6.09 16.28
CA ARG A 44 -7.55 -6.34 16.88
C ARG A 44 -8.62 -5.28 16.57
N THR A 45 -8.41 -4.43 15.57
CA THR A 45 -9.35 -3.38 15.19
C THR A 45 -9.84 -3.61 13.78
N LYS A 46 -11.15 -3.44 13.55
CA LYS A 46 -11.74 -3.44 12.21
C LYS A 46 -11.18 -2.28 11.40
N CYS A 47 -10.54 -2.57 10.28
CA CYS A 47 -9.99 -1.55 9.41
C CYS A 47 -10.49 -1.71 7.97
N THR A 48 -10.78 -0.59 7.33
CA THR A 48 -11.18 -0.56 5.91
C THR A 48 -10.04 0.05 5.12
N VAL A 49 -9.53 -0.71 4.15
CA VAL A 49 -8.48 -0.27 3.23
C VAL A 49 -9.16 0.23 1.96
N PHE A 50 -8.94 1.50 1.64
CA PHE A 50 -9.42 2.08 0.39
C PHE A 50 -8.30 2.02 -0.66
N THR A 51 -8.61 1.48 -1.83
CA THR A 51 -7.69 1.38 -2.97
C THR A 51 -8.41 1.76 -4.26
N ASP A 52 -7.71 2.39 -5.19
CA ASP A 52 -8.18 2.67 -6.53
C ASP A 52 -7.91 1.53 -7.52
N HIS A 53 -7.42 0.38 -7.03
CA HIS A 53 -7.23 -0.81 -7.83
C HIS A 53 -8.35 -1.83 -7.57
N LYS A 54 -9.30 -1.93 -8.52
CA LYS A 54 -10.50 -2.77 -8.38
C LYS A 54 -10.22 -4.26 -8.14
N SER A 55 -9.15 -4.82 -8.72
CA SER A 55 -8.82 -6.24 -8.55
C SER A 55 -8.44 -6.60 -7.12
N LEU A 56 -7.86 -5.66 -6.36
CA LEU A 56 -7.44 -5.89 -4.98
C LEU A 56 -8.63 -6.12 -4.03
N GLN A 57 -9.84 -5.73 -4.42
CA GLN A 57 -11.03 -6.00 -3.64
C GLN A 57 -11.26 -7.50 -3.41
N HIS A 58 -10.83 -8.34 -4.35
CA HIS A 58 -11.06 -9.79 -4.33
C HIS A 58 -9.82 -10.60 -3.96
N ILE A 59 -8.72 -9.94 -3.58
CA ILE A 59 -7.44 -10.62 -3.36
C ILE A 59 -7.48 -11.59 -2.18
N LEU A 60 -8.32 -11.32 -1.18
CA LEU A 60 -8.48 -12.18 0.00
C LEU A 60 -9.19 -13.50 -0.33
N ASP A 61 -10.10 -13.49 -1.32
CA ASP A 61 -10.93 -14.65 -1.70
C ASP A 61 -10.33 -15.46 -2.86
N GLN A 62 -9.26 -14.94 -3.49
CA GLN A 62 -8.68 -15.52 -4.69
C GLN A 62 -7.94 -16.83 -4.37
N LYS A 63 -8.33 -17.92 -5.04
CA LYS A 63 -7.74 -19.26 -4.85
C LYS A 63 -6.33 -19.40 -5.43
N GLU A 64 -6.11 -18.82 -6.61
CA GLU A 64 -4.83 -18.92 -7.32
C GLU A 64 -3.98 -17.70 -7.07
N LEU A 65 -2.97 -17.87 -6.22
CA LEU A 65 -2.05 -16.81 -5.81
C LEU A 65 -0.61 -17.25 -5.97
N ASN A 66 0.22 -16.31 -6.38
CA ASN A 66 1.67 -16.48 -6.40
C ASN A 66 2.20 -16.64 -4.96
N MET A 67 3.32 -17.34 -4.77
CA MET A 67 3.97 -17.56 -3.47
C MET A 67 4.22 -16.26 -2.69
N ARG A 68 4.54 -15.16 -3.39
CA ARG A 68 4.67 -13.83 -2.79
C ARG A 68 3.36 -13.32 -2.21
N GLN A 69 2.29 -13.38 -3.00
CA GLN A 69 0.96 -12.92 -2.60
C GLN A 69 0.43 -13.75 -1.43
N ARG A 70 0.64 -15.07 -1.42
CA ARG A 70 0.27 -15.94 -0.29
C ARG A 70 0.92 -15.50 1.02
N ARG A 71 2.24 -15.25 1.03
CA ARG A 71 2.95 -14.77 2.23
C ARG A 71 2.44 -13.41 2.71
N TRP A 72 2.00 -12.56 1.79
CA TRP A 72 1.41 -11.27 2.14
C TRP A 72 0.00 -11.41 2.67
N LEU A 73 -0.81 -12.31 2.12
CA LEU A 73 -2.14 -12.61 2.63
C LEU A 73 -2.12 -13.26 4.01
N GLU A 74 -1.16 -14.14 4.28
CA GLU A 74 -0.97 -14.72 5.62
C GLU A 74 -0.75 -13.62 6.67
N LEU A 75 -0.01 -12.56 6.32
CA LEU A 75 0.14 -11.39 7.18
C LEU A 75 -1.16 -10.59 7.29
N LEU A 76 -1.92 -10.45 6.21
CA LEU A 76 -3.18 -9.70 6.23
C LEU A 76 -4.29 -10.47 6.97
N SER A 77 -4.27 -11.81 6.98
CA SER A 77 -5.26 -12.64 7.66
C SER A 77 -5.22 -12.52 9.19
N ASP A 78 -4.11 -12.03 9.75
CA ASP A 78 -4.01 -11.69 11.18
C ASP A 78 -4.85 -10.46 11.56
N TYR A 79 -5.34 -9.69 10.57
CA TYR A 79 -6.09 -8.46 10.77
C TYR A 79 -7.54 -8.61 10.30
N ASP A 80 -8.47 -8.02 11.04
CA ASP A 80 -9.86 -7.85 10.61
C ASP A 80 -9.94 -6.65 9.65
N CYS A 81 -9.64 -6.90 8.38
CA CYS A 81 -9.58 -5.87 7.34
C CYS A 81 -10.50 -6.14 6.15
N GLU A 82 -11.11 -5.07 5.65
CA GLU A 82 -11.94 -5.10 4.44
C GLU A 82 -11.32 -4.18 3.38
N ILE A 83 -11.07 -4.72 2.18
CA ILE A 83 -10.55 -3.94 1.05
C ILE A 83 -11.72 -3.44 0.22
N ARG A 84 -11.85 -2.11 0.09
CA ARG A 84 -12.89 -1.45 -0.70
C ARG A 84 -12.28 -0.65 -1.82
N TYR A 85 -12.88 -0.80 -3.00
CA TYR A 85 -12.57 0.06 -4.13
C TYR A 85 -13.09 1.50 -3.87
N HIS A 86 -12.25 2.47 -4.18
CA HIS A 86 -12.61 3.89 -4.20
C HIS A 86 -12.10 4.53 -5.48
N LEU A 87 -12.83 5.52 -6.04
CA LEU A 87 -12.39 6.16 -7.26
C LEU A 87 -11.05 6.88 -7.05
N GLY A 88 -10.10 6.70 -7.97
CA GLY A 88 -8.78 7.36 -7.90
C GLY A 88 -8.83 8.89 -7.77
N LYS A 89 -9.87 9.53 -8.34
CA LYS A 89 -10.11 10.98 -8.17
C LYS A 89 -10.28 11.43 -6.72
N ALA A 90 -10.66 10.53 -5.83
CA ALA A 90 -10.81 10.80 -4.41
C ALA A 90 -9.64 10.24 -3.58
N ASN A 91 -8.72 9.51 -4.21
CA ASN A 91 -7.47 9.03 -3.62
C ASN A 91 -6.32 10.05 -3.73
N VAL A 92 -6.64 11.34 -3.89
CA VAL A 92 -5.69 12.43 -4.19
C VAL A 92 -4.54 12.48 -3.19
N VAL A 93 -4.85 12.28 -1.90
CA VAL A 93 -3.85 12.38 -0.85
C VAL A 93 -2.80 11.27 -1.00
N ALA A 94 -3.21 10.01 -1.17
CA ALA A 94 -2.27 8.92 -1.37
C ALA A 94 -1.49 9.06 -2.68
N ASP A 95 -2.16 9.50 -3.76
CA ASP A 95 -1.53 9.73 -5.06
C ASP A 95 -0.44 10.79 -5.01
N SER A 96 -0.65 11.87 -4.24
CA SER A 96 0.35 12.93 -4.09
C SER A 96 1.65 12.43 -3.46
N PHE A 97 1.58 11.45 -2.56
CA PHE A 97 2.74 10.83 -1.95
C PHE A 97 3.38 9.74 -2.81
N SER A 98 2.60 9.03 -3.64
CA SER A 98 3.11 7.93 -4.47
C SER A 98 3.84 8.42 -5.72
N ARG A 99 3.42 9.56 -6.29
CA ARG A 99 3.87 10.05 -7.61
C ARG A 99 4.97 11.11 -7.56
N LYS A 100 5.59 11.35 -6.40
CA LYS A 100 6.67 12.35 -6.30
C LYS A 100 7.84 11.94 -7.19
N GLU A 101 8.12 12.76 -8.21
CA GLU A 101 9.27 12.57 -9.10
C GLU A 101 10.58 12.62 -8.31
N ARG A 102 11.53 11.77 -8.70
CA ARG A 102 12.90 11.87 -8.17
C ARG A 102 13.54 13.11 -8.80
N GLU A 103 13.79 14.12 -7.98
CA GLU A 103 14.74 15.16 -8.38
C GLU A 103 16.10 14.49 -8.65
N PRO A 104 16.72 14.74 -9.81
CA PRO A 104 18.06 14.24 -10.06
C PRO A 104 19.00 14.77 -8.97
N PRO A 105 19.93 13.94 -8.45
CA PRO A 105 20.86 14.39 -7.42
C PRO A 105 21.64 15.59 -7.96
N LEU A 106 21.64 16.69 -7.21
CA LEU A 106 22.44 17.87 -7.52
C LEU A 106 23.91 17.44 -7.57
N ARG A 107 24.46 17.35 -8.80
CA ARG A 107 25.88 17.09 -9.00
C ARG A 107 26.64 18.37 -8.63
N VAL A 108 27.08 18.47 -7.39
CA VAL A 108 28.07 19.49 -7.02
C VAL A 108 29.39 19.08 -7.67
N ARG A 109 29.81 19.80 -8.72
CA ARG A 109 31.18 19.69 -9.22
C ARG A 109 32.08 20.32 -8.16
N ALA A 110 32.92 19.51 -7.53
CA ALA A 110 34.08 20.03 -6.83
C ALA A 110 35.01 20.65 -7.89
N LEU A 111 35.41 21.91 -7.67
CA LEU A 111 36.42 22.62 -8.46
C LEU A 111 37.81 22.05 -8.20
#